data_AF-A0AA36DEZ8-F1
#
_entry.id   AF-A0AA36DEZ8-F1
#
_cell.length_a   1.000
_cell.length_b   1.000
_cell.length_c   1.000
_cell.angle_alpha   90.00
_cell.angle_beta   90.00
_cell.angle_gamma   90.00
#
_symmetry.space_group_name_H-M   'P 1'
#
loop_
_entity.id
_entity.type
_entity.pdbx_description
1 polymer ?
#
loop_
_entity_poly.entity_id
_entity_poly.type
_entity_poly.pdbx_seq_one_letter_code
_entity_poly.pdbx_strand_id
1 'polypeptide(L)'
;MIYYLLPLLPILSVCAQNDTNIDVTPETPRIFEPPPREHLADSQKCRQEWWMKNESIYSCFGATFVKSEGFFQPCNQHSHCYESREPQDWCILPYGFRWSRWGCHCDYKFNSCVHERWNAFGHRMEWSYCTPKKTFICRREAPKSAEKVDAYLMKMRGKA
;
A
#
# COMPACT_ATOMS: atom_id res chain seq x y z
N MET A 1 -10.18 70.62 15.60
CA MET A 1 -10.14 69.57 16.65
C MET A 1 -11.13 68.49 16.27
N ILE A 2 -10.65 67.27 16.07
CA ILE A 2 -11.20 65.96 16.52
C ILE A 2 -10.40 64.94 15.71
N TYR A 3 -9.36 64.40 16.32
CA TYR A 3 -8.60 63.24 15.83
C TYR A 3 -9.33 61.99 16.32
N TYR A 4 -9.79 61.15 15.41
CA TYR A 4 -10.30 59.82 15.77
C TYR A 4 -9.11 58.87 15.94
N LEU A 5 -8.76 58.60 17.19
CA LEU A 5 -7.85 57.54 17.60
C LEU A 5 -8.61 56.20 17.56
N LEU A 6 -8.23 55.31 16.63
CA LEU A 6 -8.60 53.89 16.69
C LEU A 6 -7.59 53.13 17.55
N PRO A 7 -8.02 52.36 18.56
CA PRO A 7 -7.10 51.62 19.42
C PRO A 7 -6.65 50.32 18.72
N LEU A 8 -5.33 50.14 18.67
CA LEU A 8 -4.66 48.89 18.32
C LEU A 8 -4.99 47.81 19.37
N LEU A 9 -5.65 46.73 18.95
CA LEU A 9 -5.79 45.52 19.75
C LEU A 9 -4.49 44.70 19.69
N PRO A 10 -3.90 44.28 20.82
CA PRO A 10 -2.78 43.35 20.82
C PRO A 10 -3.29 41.94 20.54
N ILE A 11 -2.80 41.33 19.46
CA ILE A 11 -2.98 39.90 19.18
C ILE A 11 -2.12 39.16 20.21
N LEU A 12 -2.76 38.63 21.26
CA LEU A 12 -2.14 37.67 22.16
C LEU A 12 -1.92 36.37 21.39
N SER A 13 -0.71 36.19 20.87
CA SER A 13 -0.21 34.91 20.38
C SER A 13 0.13 34.01 21.57
N VAL A 14 -0.84 33.26 22.06
CA VAL A 14 -0.61 32.15 23.00
C VAL A 14 -0.48 30.87 22.18
N CYS A 15 0.74 30.50 21.81
CA CYS A 15 1.04 29.12 21.43
C CYS A 15 1.29 28.34 22.71
N ALA A 16 0.27 27.64 23.21
CA ALA A 16 0.38 26.70 24.32
C ALA A 16 -0.13 25.33 23.89
N GLN A 17 0.78 24.44 23.48
CA GLN A 17 0.58 22.98 23.44
C GLN A 17 1.97 22.38 23.71
N ASN A 18 2.40 22.33 24.97
CA ASN A 18 2.19 21.24 25.93
C ASN A 18 2.84 19.94 25.44
N ASP A 19 4.07 19.74 25.92
CA ASP A 19 4.87 18.53 25.77
C ASP A 19 4.15 17.35 26.45
N THR A 20 3.37 16.60 25.67
CA THR A 20 2.96 15.27 26.08
C THR A 20 3.94 14.26 25.50
N ASN A 21 4.76 13.70 26.39
CA ASN A 21 5.45 12.42 26.25
C ASN A 21 4.63 11.47 25.35
N ILE A 22 5.11 11.24 24.13
CA ILE A 22 4.60 10.17 23.28
C ILE A 22 5.23 8.89 23.83
N ASP A 23 4.47 8.20 24.66
CA ASP A 23 4.68 6.79 24.97
C ASP A 23 4.60 6.02 23.63
N VAL A 24 5.78 5.70 23.08
CA VAL A 24 5.90 4.85 21.88
C VAL A 24 5.56 3.43 22.32
N THR A 25 4.26 3.18 22.51
CA THR A 25 3.74 1.83 22.46
C THR A 25 4.07 1.24 21.09
N PRO A 26 4.36 -0.06 20.97
CA PRO A 26 4.60 -0.68 19.68
C PRO A 26 3.31 -0.53 18.87
N GLU A 27 3.27 0.47 17.98
CA GLU A 27 2.10 0.79 17.18
C GLU A 27 1.59 -0.51 16.55
N THR A 28 0.36 -0.89 16.86
CA THR A 28 -0.34 -1.93 16.12
C THR A 28 -0.10 -1.68 14.63
N PRO A 29 0.41 -2.66 13.86
CA PRO A 29 0.73 -2.44 12.46
C PRO A 29 -0.47 -1.81 11.78
N ARG A 30 -0.30 -0.63 11.16
CA ARG A 30 -1.38 0.00 10.40
C ARG A 30 -1.73 -0.95 9.26
N ILE A 31 -2.86 -1.64 9.42
CA ILE A 31 -3.41 -2.53 8.41
C ILE A 31 -4.11 -1.63 7.40
N PHE A 32 -3.53 -1.49 6.21
CA PHE A 32 -4.18 -0.75 5.14
C PHE A 32 -5.14 -1.67 4.39
N GLU A 33 -6.38 -1.22 4.25
CA GLU A 33 -7.41 -1.86 3.45
C GLU A 33 -7.52 -1.16 2.08
N PRO A 34 -8.05 -1.83 1.05
CA PRO A 34 -8.34 -1.16 -0.22
C PRO A 34 -9.39 -0.06 0.03
N PRO A 35 -9.36 1.06 -0.71
CA PRO A 35 -10.37 2.10 -0.54
C PRO A 35 -11.77 1.54 -0.86
N PRO A 36 -12.83 2.03 -0.19
CA PRO A 36 -14.20 1.63 -0.49
C PRO A 36 -14.55 1.91 -1.96
N ARG A 37 -15.57 1.20 -2.48
CA ARG A 37 -15.97 1.34 -3.88
C ARG A 37 -16.35 2.78 -4.24
N GLU A 38 -16.94 3.53 -3.31
CA GLU A 38 -17.35 4.93 -3.52
C GLU A 38 -16.16 5.87 -3.73
N HIS A 39 -14.96 5.47 -3.32
CA HIS A 39 -13.73 6.27 -3.39
C HIS A 39 -12.86 5.90 -4.60
N LEU A 40 -13.33 4.98 -5.46
CA LEU A 40 -12.62 4.67 -6.69
C LEU A 40 -12.80 5.76 -7.73
N ALA A 41 -11.69 6.20 -8.31
CA ALA A 41 -11.73 7.11 -9.44
C ALA A 41 -12.15 6.36 -10.73
N ASP A 42 -13.09 6.95 -11.47
CA ASP A 42 -13.34 6.59 -12.86
C ASP A 42 -12.28 7.23 -13.76
N SER A 43 -11.15 6.52 -13.92
CA SER A 43 -10.03 7.01 -14.72
C SER A 43 -10.06 6.41 -16.13
N GLN A 44 -10.17 7.26 -17.14
CA GLN A 44 -10.03 6.88 -18.55
C GLN A 44 -8.66 6.23 -18.86
N LYS A 45 -7.63 6.51 -18.04
CA LYS A 45 -6.31 5.86 -18.12
C LYS A 45 -6.34 4.41 -17.64
N CYS A 46 -7.38 4.01 -16.93
CA CYS A 46 -7.62 2.65 -16.45
C CYS A 46 -8.81 1.99 -17.16
N ARG A 47 -8.90 2.20 -18.49
CA ARG A 47 -9.86 1.48 -19.34
C ARG A 47 -9.39 0.05 -19.55
N GLN A 48 -10.04 -0.87 -18.84
CA GLN A 48 -10.16 -2.25 -19.30
C GLN A 48 -11.05 -2.24 -20.55
N GLU A 49 -10.74 -3.09 -21.53
CA GLU A 49 -11.56 -3.17 -22.74
C GLU A 49 -13.02 -3.52 -22.40
N TRP A 50 -13.93 -3.13 -23.29
CA TRP A 50 -15.38 -3.10 -23.17
C TRP A 50 -16.06 -4.46 -22.90
N TRP A 51 -15.33 -5.57 -23.05
CA TRP A 51 -15.77 -6.94 -22.71
C TRP A 51 -15.37 -7.39 -21.29
N MET A 52 -14.57 -6.60 -20.56
CA MET A 52 -14.17 -6.83 -19.16
C MET A 52 -15.02 -6.01 -18.17
N LYS A 53 -16.29 -5.73 -18.51
CA LYS A 53 -17.12 -4.74 -17.82
C LYS A 53 -17.76 -5.18 -16.51
N ASN A 54 -17.62 -6.43 -16.08
CA ASN A 54 -18.22 -6.89 -14.84
C ASN A 54 -17.20 -7.65 -14.00
N GLU A 55 -17.22 -7.35 -12.70
CA GLU A 55 -16.49 -7.99 -11.59
C GLU A 55 -15.23 -7.23 -11.14
N SER A 56 -15.46 -6.19 -10.34
CA SER A 56 -14.42 -5.46 -9.61
C SER A 56 -13.79 -6.34 -8.53
N ILE A 57 -12.53 -6.71 -8.71
CA ILE A 57 -11.56 -6.83 -7.62
C ILE A 57 -10.33 -6.00 -8.04
N TYR A 58 -10.49 -4.71 -7.73
CA TYR A 58 -9.54 -3.64 -7.45
C TYR A 58 -8.08 -3.68 -7.96
N SER A 59 -7.82 -3.72 -9.27
CA SER A 59 -6.74 -2.87 -9.85
C SER A 59 -7.14 -2.37 -11.23
N CYS A 60 -6.40 -1.40 -11.81
CA CYS A 60 -6.57 -1.05 -13.21
C CYS A 60 -6.46 -2.29 -14.14
N PHE A 61 -5.79 -3.34 -13.67
CA PHE A 61 -5.59 -4.60 -14.39
C PHE A 61 -6.35 -5.82 -13.80
N GLY A 62 -7.23 -5.62 -12.82
CA GLY A 62 -8.08 -6.70 -12.27
C GLY A 62 -7.37 -7.62 -11.27
N ALA A 63 -6.40 -7.10 -10.51
CA ALA A 63 -5.72 -7.84 -9.47
C ALA A 63 -6.50 -7.85 -8.14
N THR A 64 -6.43 -8.96 -7.40
CA THR A 64 -7.06 -9.09 -6.07
C THR A 64 -6.23 -8.43 -4.99
N PHE A 65 -6.84 -7.65 -4.10
CA PHE A 65 -6.11 -7.07 -2.96
C PHE A 65 -5.65 -8.15 -2.00
N VAL A 66 -4.37 -8.09 -1.62
CA VAL A 66 -3.81 -8.93 -0.57
C VAL A 66 -3.16 -8.02 0.46
N LYS A 67 -3.56 -8.20 1.71
CA LYS A 67 -2.99 -7.50 2.85
C LYS A 67 -1.49 -7.77 2.95
N SER A 68 -0.72 -6.72 3.18
CA SER A 68 0.73 -6.74 3.23
C SER A 68 1.26 -5.70 4.23
N GLU A 69 2.57 -5.52 4.29
CA GLU A 69 3.24 -4.45 5.03
C GLU A 69 3.39 -3.14 4.21
N GLY A 70 2.75 -3.09 3.04
CA GLY A 70 2.59 -1.87 2.27
C GLY A 70 1.60 -0.89 2.88
N PHE A 71 1.70 0.37 2.48
CA PHE A 71 0.78 1.40 2.95
C PHE A 71 0.40 2.43 1.88
N PHE A 72 -0.76 3.04 2.07
CA PHE A 72 -1.32 4.00 1.12
C PHE A 72 -0.35 5.16 0.87
N GLN A 73 -0.03 5.40 -0.40
CA GLN A 73 0.88 6.45 -0.85
C GLN A 73 0.21 7.18 -2.02
N PRO A 74 -0.32 8.39 -1.82
CA PRO A 74 -1.11 9.07 -2.84
C PRO A 74 -0.28 9.35 -4.10
N CYS A 75 -0.88 9.12 -5.26
CA CYS A 75 -0.27 9.39 -6.55
C CYS A 75 -1.31 9.88 -7.56
N ASN A 76 -0.86 10.69 -8.52
CA ASN A 76 -1.65 11.06 -9.70
C ASN A 76 -0.85 10.85 -11.00
N GLN A 77 0.39 10.37 -10.88
CA GLN A 77 1.33 10.10 -11.97
C GLN A 77 2.25 8.95 -11.54
N HIS A 78 2.71 8.15 -12.51
CA HIS A 78 3.60 7.01 -12.26
C HIS A 78 4.91 7.41 -11.57
N SER A 79 5.45 8.59 -11.89
CA SER A 79 6.71 9.12 -11.34
C SER A 79 6.69 9.30 -9.81
N HIS A 80 5.51 9.47 -9.20
CA HIS A 80 5.39 9.57 -7.75
C HIS A 80 5.79 8.27 -7.03
N CYS A 81 5.74 7.14 -7.73
CA CYS A 81 6.02 5.83 -7.16
C CYS A 81 7.46 5.35 -7.42
N TYR A 82 8.31 6.15 -8.07
CA TYR A 82 9.71 5.79 -8.36
C TYR A 82 10.57 5.59 -7.11
N GLU A 83 10.24 6.28 -6.03
CA GLU A 83 10.89 6.13 -4.73
C GLU A 83 10.12 5.17 -3.80
N SER A 84 9.33 4.27 -4.38
CA SER A 84 8.62 3.20 -3.68
C SER A 84 9.09 1.83 -4.17
N ARG A 85 9.02 0.85 -3.27
CA ARG A 85 9.33 -0.57 -3.50
C ARG A 85 8.11 -1.41 -3.20
N GLU A 86 8.16 -2.67 -3.61
CA GLU A 86 7.20 -3.71 -3.24
C GLU A 86 6.93 -3.71 -1.72
N PRO A 87 5.78 -4.26 -1.27
CA PRO A 87 5.57 -4.50 0.14
C PRO A 87 6.75 -5.22 0.78
N GLN A 88 7.04 -4.84 2.01
CA GLN A 88 8.17 -5.37 2.76
C GLN A 88 8.15 -6.90 2.89
N ASP A 89 6.98 -7.49 3.10
CA ASP A 89 6.73 -8.94 3.17
C ASP A 89 6.72 -9.63 1.79
N TRP A 90 6.82 -8.87 0.71
CA TRP A 90 6.88 -9.40 -0.66
C TRP A 90 8.29 -9.38 -1.24
N CYS A 91 9.28 -8.77 -0.57
CA CYS A 91 10.64 -8.65 -1.11
C CYS A 91 11.20 -9.99 -1.62
N ILE A 92 10.95 -11.07 -0.88
CA ILE A 92 11.28 -12.43 -1.30
C ILE A 92 9.98 -13.14 -1.65
N LEU A 93 9.78 -13.36 -2.95
CA LEU A 93 8.61 -14.10 -3.41
C LEU A 93 8.67 -15.56 -2.97
N PRO A 94 7.58 -16.10 -2.40
CA PRO A 94 7.47 -17.53 -2.15
C PRO A 94 7.43 -18.31 -3.46
N TYR A 95 7.69 -19.63 -3.39
CA TYR A 95 7.47 -20.52 -4.52
C TYR A 95 6.04 -20.38 -5.06
N GLY A 96 5.88 -20.43 -6.38
CA GLY A 96 4.59 -20.25 -7.05
C GLY A 96 4.15 -18.80 -7.24
N PHE A 97 4.92 -17.81 -6.78
CA PHE A 97 4.66 -16.40 -7.06
C PHE A 97 5.64 -15.85 -8.09
N ARG A 98 5.19 -14.89 -8.92
CA ARG A 98 6.03 -14.23 -9.92
C ARG A 98 5.71 -12.74 -9.94
N TRP A 99 6.74 -11.91 -10.08
CA TRP A 99 6.52 -10.48 -10.28
C TRP A 99 5.76 -10.22 -11.56
N SER A 100 4.90 -9.20 -11.54
CA SER A 100 4.38 -8.63 -12.77
C SER A 100 5.54 -7.95 -13.55
N ARG A 101 5.26 -7.49 -14.78
CA ARG A 101 6.23 -6.70 -15.54
C ARG A 101 6.43 -5.29 -14.98
N TRP A 102 5.61 -4.88 -14.01
CA TRP A 102 5.58 -3.55 -13.47
C TRP A 102 6.18 -3.56 -12.06
N GLY A 103 7.07 -2.61 -11.78
CA GLY A 103 7.44 -2.28 -10.41
C GLY A 103 6.28 -1.61 -9.67
N CYS A 104 6.60 -0.91 -8.58
CA CYS A 104 5.64 0.01 -7.98
C CYS A 104 5.18 1.06 -9.00
N HIS A 105 3.87 1.20 -9.15
CA HIS A 105 3.29 2.11 -10.11
C HIS A 105 2.04 2.78 -9.54
N CYS A 106 1.64 3.89 -10.16
CA CYS A 106 0.45 4.60 -9.75
C CYS A 106 -0.77 3.92 -10.35
N ASP A 107 -1.64 3.38 -9.49
CA ASP A 107 -2.95 2.91 -9.92
C ASP A 107 -3.93 4.09 -9.87
N TYR A 108 -4.46 4.48 -11.03
CA TYR A 108 -5.33 5.65 -11.14
C TYR A 108 -6.77 5.39 -10.67
N LYS A 109 -7.15 4.16 -10.29
CA LYS A 109 -8.43 3.90 -9.62
C LYS A 109 -8.32 4.19 -8.12
N PHE A 110 -7.20 3.84 -7.48
CA PHE A 110 -6.96 4.12 -6.05
C PHE A 110 -6.25 5.43 -5.78
N ASN A 111 -5.69 6.05 -6.82
CA ASN A 111 -4.75 7.16 -6.71
C ASN A 111 -3.66 6.87 -5.69
N SER A 112 -3.11 5.64 -5.74
CA SER A 112 -2.09 5.17 -4.80
C SER A 112 -1.04 4.30 -5.48
N CYS A 113 0.17 4.30 -4.93
CA CYS A 113 1.24 3.43 -5.39
C CYS A 113 0.98 1.98 -4.99
N VAL A 114 0.86 1.12 -6.00
CA VAL A 114 0.62 -0.32 -5.82
C VAL A 114 1.67 -1.16 -6.53
N HIS A 115 1.78 -2.40 -6.09
CA HIS A 115 2.64 -3.40 -6.71
C HIS A 115 1.86 -4.70 -6.94
N GLU A 116 2.12 -5.34 -8.07
CA GLU A 116 1.37 -6.51 -8.53
C GLU A 116 2.28 -7.74 -8.71
N ARG A 117 1.73 -8.91 -8.35
CA ARG A 117 2.36 -10.23 -8.56
C ARG A 117 1.34 -11.26 -9.04
N TRP A 118 1.81 -12.25 -9.77
CA TRP A 118 1.04 -13.43 -10.15
C TRP A 118 1.13 -14.50 -9.07
N ASN A 119 -0.02 -15.04 -8.63
CA ASN A 119 -0.13 -16.21 -7.76
C ASN A 119 -0.51 -17.43 -8.60
N ALA A 120 0.44 -18.35 -8.82
CA ALA A 120 0.23 -19.53 -9.63
C ALA A 120 -0.70 -20.57 -8.97
N PHE A 121 -0.82 -20.61 -7.65
CA PHE A 121 -1.75 -21.53 -6.98
C PHE A 121 -3.20 -21.07 -7.10
N GLY A 122 -3.40 -19.75 -6.98
CA GLY A 122 -4.71 -19.12 -7.11
C GLY A 122 -5.10 -18.78 -8.55
N HIS A 123 -4.20 -19.00 -9.52
CA HIS A 123 -4.36 -18.64 -10.94
C HIS A 123 -4.85 -17.19 -11.12
N ARG A 124 -4.31 -16.24 -10.33
CA ARG A 124 -4.79 -14.86 -10.28
C ARG A 124 -3.67 -13.84 -10.09
N MET A 125 -3.93 -12.62 -10.52
CA MET A 125 -3.12 -11.45 -10.15
C MET A 125 -3.49 -10.99 -8.75
N GLU A 126 -2.49 -10.61 -7.96
CA GLU A 126 -2.62 -10.03 -6.63
C GLU A 126 -1.91 -8.68 -6.60
N TRP A 127 -2.45 -7.73 -5.83
CA TRP A 127 -1.79 -6.46 -5.59
C TRP A 127 -1.80 -6.09 -4.12
N SER A 128 -0.88 -5.21 -3.77
CA SER A 128 -0.88 -4.52 -2.49
C SER A 128 -0.22 -3.16 -2.61
N TYR A 129 -0.30 -2.37 -1.55
CA TYR A 129 0.35 -1.06 -1.50
C TYR A 129 1.87 -1.17 -1.52
N CYS A 130 2.54 -0.16 -2.03
CA CYS A 130 3.99 -0.10 -1.97
C CYS A 130 4.50 0.29 -0.57
N THR A 131 5.81 0.16 -0.36
CA THR A 131 6.55 0.68 0.79
C THR A 131 7.56 1.74 0.29
N PRO A 132 7.70 2.93 0.91
CA PRO A 132 8.71 3.90 0.52
C PRO A 132 10.10 3.30 0.61
N LYS A 133 10.91 3.55 -0.41
CA LYS A 133 12.27 3.01 -0.54
C LYS A 133 13.17 3.37 0.62
N LYS A 134 12.96 4.53 1.26
CA LYS A 134 13.71 4.98 2.44
C LYS A 134 13.49 4.10 3.68
N THR A 135 12.32 3.46 3.77
CA THR A 135 11.95 2.60 4.91
C THR A 135 11.93 1.11 4.53
N PHE A 136 12.28 0.79 3.29
CA PHE A 136 12.28 -0.57 2.76
C PHE A 136 13.58 -1.30 3.15
N ILE A 137 13.45 -2.44 3.80
CA ILE A 137 14.55 -3.28 4.29
C ILE A 137 14.28 -4.73 3.92
N CYS A 138 14.77 -5.22 2.79
CA CYS A 138 14.64 -6.63 2.44
C CYS A 138 15.42 -7.54 3.41
N ARG A 139 14.74 -8.10 4.42
CA ARG A 139 15.34 -9.11 5.30
C ARG A 139 15.21 -10.48 4.66
N ARG A 140 16.31 -11.23 4.63
CA ARG A 140 16.34 -12.63 4.16
C ARG A 140 15.73 -13.62 5.15
N GLU A 141 15.12 -13.14 6.23
CA GLU A 141 14.39 -14.00 7.16
C GLU A 141 13.17 -14.55 6.41
N ALA A 142 13.15 -15.87 6.23
CA ALA A 142 12.08 -16.55 5.51
C ALA A 142 10.73 -16.14 6.12
N PRO A 143 9.71 -15.84 5.31
CA PRO A 143 8.40 -15.54 5.84
C PRO A 143 7.94 -16.75 6.67
N LYS A 144 7.30 -16.52 7.83
CA LYS A 144 6.74 -17.60 8.69
C LYS A 144 5.78 -18.54 7.92
N SER A 145 5.28 -18.10 6.76
CA SER A 145 4.51 -18.93 5.83
C SER A 145 5.37 -19.97 5.08
N ALA A 146 6.64 -19.68 4.78
CA ALA A 146 7.58 -20.62 4.19
C ALA A 146 7.90 -21.77 5.16
N GLU A 147 8.02 -21.51 6.46
CA GLU A 147 8.18 -22.56 7.48
C GLU A 147 6.96 -23.50 7.53
N LYS A 148 5.74 -22.94 7.39
CA LYS A 148 4.50 -23.74 7.28
C LYS A 148 4.44 -24.57 6.00
N VAL A 149 4.92 -24.02 4.88
CA VAL A 149 4.99 -24.72 3.59
C VAL A 149 6.05 -25.83 3.64
N ASP A 150 7.21 -25.58 4.23
CA ASP A 150 8.25 -26.59 4.43
C ASP A 150 7.77 -27.70 5.38
N ALA A 151 7.06 -27.36 6.46
CA ALA A 151 6.43 -28.36 7.32
C ALA A 151 5.37 -29.20 6.57
N TYR A 152 4.60 -28.58 5.67
CA TYR A 152 3.63 -29.27 4.82
C TYR A 152 4.32 -30.18 3.78
N LEU A 153 5.39 -29.70 3.13
CA LEU A 153 6.16 -30.47 2.13
C LEU A 153 6.95 -31.62 2.78
N MET A 154 7.51 -31.41 3.96
CA MET A 154 8.15 -32.47 4.77
C MET A 154 7.13 -33.57 5.13
N LYS A 155 5.90 -33.19 5.49
CA LYS A 155 4.82 -34.14 5.80
C LYS A 155 4.35 -34.97 4.59
N MET A 156 4.44 -34.40 3.38
CA MET A 156 4.13 -35.12 2.13
C MET A 156 5.27 -36.05 1.69
N ARG A 157 6.54 -35.69 1.97
CA ARG A 157 7.72 -36.51 1.65
C ARG A 157 7.94 -37.69 2.59
N GLY A 158 7.40 -37.66 3.81
CA GLY A 158 7.48 -38.75 4.78
C GLY A 158 6.37 -39.80 4.70
N LYS A 159 5.53 -39.76 3.64
CA LYS A 159 4.52 -40.79 3.35
C LYS A 159 4.77 -41.37 1.95
N ALA A 160 5.80 -42.19 1.84
CA ALA A 160 6.04 -43.11 0.73
C ALA A 160 6.58 -44.42 1.31
#